data_AF-A0A9P5UXU3-F1
#
_entry.id   AF-A0A9P5UXU3-F1
#
_cell.length_a   1.000
_cell.length_b   1.000
_cell.length_c   1.000
_cell.angle_alpha   90.00
_cell.angle_beta   90.00
_cell.angle_gamma   90.00
#
_symmetry.space_group_name_H-M   'P 1'
#
loop_
_entity.id
_entity.type
_entity.pdbx_description
1 polymer ?
#
loop_
_entity_poly.entity_id
_entity_poly.type
_entity_poly.pdbx_seq_one_letter_code
_entity_poly.pdbx_strand_id
1 'polypeptide(L)'
;MSPTYEKLADDFVNDNNVVVAKVDAAVEKDLAAKYGVTGYPTIKYFPAFPSGATPQEYSGGRSEQELVSFINKHAGTVRAPGGKASRIRRSHRRP
;
A
#
# COMPACT_ATOMS: atom_id res chain seq x y z
N MET A 1 -11.15 1.10 14.73
CA MET A 1 -10.13 0.76 13.72
C MET A 1 -9.37 2.04 13.39
N SER A 2 -8.05 1.99 13.25
CA SER A 2 -7.23 3.22 13.28
C SER A 2 -7.57 4.13 12.10
N PRO A 3 -7.99 5.40 12.32
CA PRO A 3 -8.34 6.35 11.25
C PRO A 3 -7.19 6.60 10.26
N THR A 4 -5.98 6.20 10.64
CA THR A 4 -4.76 6.21 9.84
C THR A 4 -4.86 5.41 8.54
N TYR A 5 -5.47 4.22 8.56
CA TYR A 5 -5.55 3.36 7.36
C TYR A 5 -6.58 3.88 6.36
N GLU A 6 -7.67 4.43 6.86
CA GLU A 6 -8.72 5.03 6.02
C GLU A 6 -8.16 6.28 5.32
N LYS A 7 -7.48 7.16 6.06
CA LYS A 7 -6.76 8.31 5.48
C LYS A 7 -5.74 7.88 4.43
N LEU A 8 -4.96 6.85 4.72
CA LEU A 8 -4.01 6.31 3.75
C LEU A 8 -4.73 5.85 2.48
N ALA A 9 -5.84 5.12 2.61
CA ALA A 9 -6.60 4.67 1.44
C ALA A 9 -7.13 5.85 0.63
N ASP A 10 -7.66 6.89 1.29
CA ASP A 10 -8.11 8.12 0.63
C ASP A 10 -6.97 8.86 -0.08
N ASP A 11 -5.79 8.90 0.52
CA ASP A 11 -4.61 9.57 -0.04
C ASP A 11 -4.13 8.94 -1.36
N PHE A 12 -4.31 7.62 -1.47
CA PHE A 12 -3.92 6.82 -2.63
C PHE A 12 -5.10 6.48 -3.56
N VAL A 13 -6.35 6.84 -3.23
CA VAL A 13 -7.54 6.51 -4.05
C VAL A 13 -7.47 7.08 -5.47
N ASN A 14 -6.78 8.21 -5.64
CA ASN A 14 -6.57 8.86 -6.92
C ASN A 14 -5.23 8.46 -7.59
N ASP A 15 -4.54 7.45 -7.08
CA ASP A 15 -3.27 6.96 -7.64
C ASP A 15 -3.51 5.72 -8.50
N ASN A 16 -3.24 5.81 -9.81
CA ASN A 16 -3.40 4.66 -10.71
C ASN A 16 -2.37 3.55 -10.48
N ASN A 17 -1.30 3.84 -9.73
CA ASN A 17 -0.20 2.91 -9.51
C ASN A 17 -0.27 2.19 -8.16
N VAL A 18 -1.13 2.63 -7.23
CA VAL A 18 -1.21 2.09 -5.88
C VAL A 18 -2.66 1.85 -5.53
N VAL A 19 -2.97 0.62 -5.13
CA VAL A 19 -4.30 0.25 -4.63
C VAL A 19 -4.16 -0.14 -3.17
N VAL A 20 -4.87 0.58 -2.29
CA VAL A 20 -4.99 0.23 -0.88
C VAL A 20 -6.33 -0.48 -0.70
N ALA A 21 -6.27 -1.77 -0.35
CA ALA A 21 -7.46 -2.59 -0.13
C ALA A 21 -7.50 -3.11 1.31
N LYS A 22 -8.70 -3.12 1.88
CA LYS A 22 -8.99 -3.80 3.14
C LYS A 22 -9.67 -5.12 2.82
N VAL A 23 -9.09 -6.23 3.28
CA VAL A 23 -9.65 -7.56 3.14
C VAL A 23 -9.85 -8.15 4.54
N ASP A 24 -11.04 -8.69 4.79
CA ASP A 24 -11.31 -9.44 6.02
C ASP A 24 -10.91 -10.90 5.82
N ALA A 25 -9.72 -11.25 6.29
CA ALA A 25 -9.21 -12.62 6.20
C ALA A 25 -9.91 -13.60 7.18
N ALA A 26 -10.75 -13.12 8.10
CA ALA A 26 -11.59 -14.01 8.92
C ALA A 26 -12.78 -14.56 8.10
N VAL A 27 -13.27 -13.75 7.15
CA VAL A 27 -14.26 -14.15 6.15
C VAL A 27 -13.58 -14.91 5.01
N GLU A 28 -12.52 -14.33 4.44
CA GLU A 28 -11.77 -14.86 3.31
C GLU A 28 -10.66 -15.83 3.75
N LYS A 29 -11.07 -16.97 4.31
CA LYS A 29 -10.13 -17.97 4.87
C LYS A 29 -9.17 -18.55 3.82
N ASP A 30 -9.61 -18.73 2.57
CA ASP A 30 -8.77 -19.22 1.48
C ASP A 30 -7.63 -18.26 1.15
N LEU A 31 -7.92 -16.95 1.07
CA LEU A 31 -6.90 -15.92 0.88
C LEU A 31 -5.96 -15.84 2.10
N ALA A 32 -6.52 -15.90 3.30
CA ALA A 32 -5.74 -15.92 4.54
C ALA A 32 -4.75 -17.09 4.56
N ALA A 33 -5.21 -18.30 4.24
CA ALA A 33 -4.37 -19.50 4.17
C ALA A 33 -3.32 -19.42 3.04
N LYS A 34 -3.74 -18.99 1.84
CA LYS A 34 -2.84 -18.83 0.68
C LYS A 34 -1.69 -17.88 0.96
N TYR A 35 -1.93 -16.83 1.75
CA TYR A 35 -0.92 -15.86 2.12
C TYR A 35 -0.37 -16.04 3.54
N GLY A 36 -0.74 -17.10 4.26
CA GLY A 36 -0.23 -17.38 5.62
C GLY A 36 -0.54 -16.29 6.65
N VAL A 37 -1.73 -15.70 6.61
CA VAL A 37 -2.17 -14.71 7.61
C VAL A 37 -2.49 -15.43 8.92
N THR A 38 -1.61 -15.33 9.91
CA THR A 38 -1.72 -16.01 11.20
C THR A 38 -2.16 -15.09 12.35
N GLY A 39 -2.19 -13.77 12.13
CA GLY A 39 -2.60 -12.79 13.13
C GLY A 39 -3.14 -11.50 12.52
N TYR A 40 -3.84 -10.70 13.31
CA TYR A 40 -4.41 -9.43 12.87
C TYR A 40 -3.91 -8.27 13.74
N PRO A 41 -3.68 -7.07 13.17
CA PRO A 41 -3.67 -6.75 11.74
C PRO A 41 -2.37 -7.22 11.04
N THR A 42 -2.50 -7.86 9.87
CA THR A 42 -1.38 -8.20 8.96
C THR A 42 -1.44 -7.28 7.74
N ILE A 43 -0.32 -6.65 7.38
CA ILE A 43 -0.21 -5.81 6.19
C ILE A 43 0.70 -6.53 5.21
N LYS A 44 0.23 -6.73 3.97
CA LYS A 44 1.02 -7.32 2.89
C LYS A 44 1.07 -6.39 1.69
N TYR A 45 2.25 -6.27 1.11
CA TYR A 45 2.53 -5.48 -0.07
C TYR A 45 2.58 -6.37 -1.29
N PHE A 46 1.79 -6.04 -2.31
CA PHE A 46 1.73 -6.75 -3.57
C PHE A 46 2.36 -5.87 -4.66
N PRO A 47 3.57 -6.18 -5.13
CA PRO A 47 4.18 -5.42 -6.21
C PRO A 47 3.37 -5.59 -7.51
N ALA A 48 3.02 -4.49 -8.18
CA ALA A 48 2.37 -4.55 -9.49
C ALA A 48 3.32 -5.10 -10.59
N PHE A 49 4.63 -4.94 -10.38
CA PHE A 49 5.66 -5.41 -11.30
C PHE A 49 6.85 -6.04 -10.54
N PRO A 50 7.38 -7.19 -11.00
CA PRO A 50 6.86 -8.04 -12.08
C PRO A 50 5.51 -8.71 -11.71
N SER A 51 4.63 -8.91 -12.69
CA SER A 51 3.32 -9.55 -12.46
C SER A 51 3.50 -10.94 -11.84
N GLY A 52 2.87 -11.16 -10.68
CA GLY A 52 3.02 -12.40 -9.91
C GLY A 52 4.12 -12.36 -8.85
N ALA A 53 4.70 -11.19 -8.55
CA ALA A 53 5.64 -11.04 -7.46
C ALA A 53 5.03 -11.52 -6.12
N THR A 54 5.87 -12.17 -5.31
CA THR A 54 5.46 -12.66 -4.00
C THR A 54 5.12 -11.49 -3.08
N PRO A 55 3.97 -11.52 -2.38
CA PRO A 55 3.63 -10.47 -1.45
C PRO A 55 4.64 -10.41 -0.33
N GLN A 56 5.10 -9.19 -0.03
CA GLN A 56 6.01 -8.94 1.07
C GLN A 56 5.23 -8.59 2.31
N GLU A 57 5.60 -9.20 3.43
CA GLU A 57 5.02 -8.86 4.72
C GLU A 57 5.58 -7.52 5.20
N TYR A 58 4.69 -6.64 5.63
CA TYR A 58 5.06 -5.37 6.22
C TYR A 58 5.06 -5.49 7.74
N SER A 59 6.25 -5.39 8.32
CA SER A 59 6.47 -5.40 9.77
C SER A 59 6.88 -4.03 10.32
N GLY A 60 6.78 -2.96 9.51
CA GLY A 60 7.08 -1.59 9.93
C GLY A 60 6.01 -0.99 10.85
N GLY A 61 6.21 0.25 11.27
CA GLY A 61 5.26 0.87 12.17
C GLY A 61 3.93 1.23 11.50
N ARG A 62 2.87 1.29 12.31
CA ARG A 62 1.49 1.49 11.86
C ARG A 62 1.14 2.97 11.66
N SER A 63 2.15 3.82 11.56
CA SER A 63 1.99 5.26 11.37
C SER A 63 1.72 5.57 9.90
N GLU A 64 0.95 6.62 9.63
CA GLU A 64 0.68 7.09 8.26
C GLU A 64 1.98 7.36 7.50
N GLN A 65 2.95 7.98 8.19
CA GLN A 65 4.24 8.33 7.62
C GLN A 65 5.04 7.11 7.16
N GLU A 66 5.09 6.05 7.98
CA GLU A 66 5.82 4.84 7.60
C GLU A 66 5.14 4.06 6.50
N LEU A 67 3.80 4.01 6.49
CA LEU A 67 3.03 3.38 5.42
C LEU A 67 3.22 4.12 4.09
N VAL A 68 3.10 5.45 4.10
CA VAL A 68 3.34 6.29 2.91
C VAL A 68 4.78 6.12 2.42
N SER A 69 5.77 6.17 3.31
CA SER A 69 7.18 6.01 2.95
C SER A 69 7.45 4.63 2.36
N PHE A 70 6.87 3.59 2.94
CA PHE A 70 6.98 2.23 2.45
C PHE A 70 6.36 2.07 1.05
N ILE A 71 5.13 2.56 0.85
CA ILE A 71 4.47 2.53 -0.46
C ILE A 71 5.32 3.30 -1.48
N ASN A 72 5.78 4.51 -1.16
CA ASN A 72 6.62 5.31 -2.06
C ASN A 72 7.90 4.57 -2.46
N LYS A 73 8.55 3.90 -1.50
CA LYS A 73 9.78 3.14 -1.75
C LYS A 73 9.56 1.95 -2.68
N HIS A 74 8.43 1.24 -2.53
CA HIS A 74 8.17 0.02 -3.27
C HIS A 74 7.38 0.23 -4.57
N ALA A 75 6.42 1.15 -4.60
CA ALA A 75 5.61 1.50 -5.77
C ALA A 75 6.26 2.59 -6.63
N GLY A 76 7.33 3.24 -6.13
CA GLY A 76 8.00 4.33 -6.83
C GLY A 76 7.12 5.60 -6.94
N THR A 77 6.12 5.72 -6.07
CA THR A 77 5.27 6.91 -5.93
C THR A 77 5.92 7.95 -5.02
N VAL A 78 5.39 9.17 -5.02
CA VAL A 78 5.84 10.23 -4.12
C VAL A 78 4.61 10.92 -3.52
N ARG A 79 3.95 10.24 -2.58
CA ARG A 79 2.85 10.80 -1.78
C ARG A 79 3.36 11.31 -0.45
N ALA A 80 2.75 12.37 0.08
CA ALA A 80 2.95 12.81 1.45
C ALA A 80 1.75 12.39 2.31
N PRO A 81 1.94 12.19 3.62
CA PRO A 81 0.84 11.98 4.56
C PRO A 81 -0.19 13.11 4.45
N GLY A 82 -1.48 12.77 4.34
CA GLY A 82 -2.58 13.70 4.15
C GLY A 82 -2.88 14.05 2.69
N GLY A 83 -2.58 13.14 1.77
CA GLY A 83 -3.18 13.13 0.42
C GLY A 83 -2.56 14.12 -0.55
N LYS A 84 -1.51 14.83 -0.12
CA LYS A 84 -0.77 15.73 -0.98
C LYS A 84 0.16 14.90 -1.86
N ALA A 85 -0.18 14.80 -3.15
CA ALA A 85 0.80 14.37 -4.14
C ALA A 85 2.00 15.31 -4.05
N SER A 86 3.17 14.78 -3.70
CA SER A 86 4.39 15.57 -3.75
C SER A 86 4.59 15.91 -5.22
N ARG A 87 4.37 17.18 -5.56
CA ARG A 87 4.36 17.70 -6.92
C ARG A 87 5.78 17.73 -7.47
N ILE A 88 6.38 16.56 -7.67
CA ILE A 88 7.53 16.41 -8.56
C ILE A 88 6.91 16.17 -9.93
N ARG A 89 6.87 17.23 -10.72
CA ARG A 89 6.59 17.16 -12.15
C ARG A 89 7.50 16.09 -12.75
N ARG A 90 7.01 14.86 -12.96
CA ARG A 90 7.64 13.96 -13.93
C ARG A 90 7.37 14.57 -15.29
N SER A 91 8.24 15.51 -15.66
CA SER A 91 8.49 15.87 -17.04
C SER A 91 8.76 14.58 -17.79
N HIS A 92 7.73 14.05 -18.44
CA HIS A 92 7.89 13.16 -19.58
C HIS A 92 8.58 13.98 -20.68
N ARG A 93 9.90 14.11 -20.55
CA ARG A 93 10.76 14.52 -21.66
C ARG A 93 10.99 13.24 -22.46
N ARG A 94 10.06 12.94 -23.37
CA ARG A 94 10.37 12.11 -24.54
C ARG A 94 11.12 12.99 -25.53
N PRO A 95 12.36 12.64 -25.89
CA PRO A 95 12.79 12.63 -27.28
C PRO A 95 12.72 11.20 -27.83
#